data_AF-A0A9P6GGF0-F1
#
_entry.id   AF-A0A9P6GGF0-F1
#
_cell.length_a   1.000
_cell.length_b   1.000
_cell.length_c   1.000
_cell.angle_alpha   90.00
_cell.angle_beta   90.00
_cell.angle_gamma   90.00
#
_symmetry.space_group_name_H-M   'P 1'
#
loop_
_entity.id
_entity.type
_entity.pdbx_description
1 polymer ?
#
loop_
_entity_poly.entity_id
_entity_poly.type
_entity_poly.pdbx_seq_one_letter_code
_entity_poly.pdbx_strand_id
1 'polypeptide(L)'
;MSTDPRQVLQERVAAIFAEAQEQGIDQLDLLPSQVQDHFQGLLRPANNRISALEDELEGTKQRHLGLEDKLKQAQRSVETKDGTEDGKQLQVQLDLVKKSAEFYRGLMKAAEERATKYQEKWQELFQEQTAAEDVKKRIDRLEAENRELQQSKILISEEMRKVKSLYDKLRDKDLAAIECKEEQLMASERQLMELDMKSKELEKENYAVEGQYHEVMSSLDAVVTETTNDLNAAKKHARAIQQQQSSTFSEIQPLRKFYSQANDILNIYQGIFKQLLNATEPTVAFSSDFREIVNARLQATSGECEAFLAVRALLRDEGVSETEHFEQLDDLAKSAQHMQKSLELIAEDVAHFLWALQRRPDLRRLIRMKFSVLS
;
A
#
# COMPACT_ATOMS: atom_id res chain seq x y z
N MET A 1 36.14 -34.27 -47.33
CA MET A 1 37.48 -33.99 -46.78
C MET A 1 37.89 -35.21 -45.98
N SER A 2 38.88 -35.95 -46.47
CA SER A 2 39.29 -37.22 -45.86
C SER A 2 39.98 -36.98 -44.51
N THR A 3 39.60 -37.74 -43.49
CA THR A 3 40.10 -37.64 -42.11
C THR A 3 41.22 -38.64 -41.81
N ASP A 4 41.70 -39.39 -42.81
CA ASP A 4 42.82 -40.32 -42.65
C ASP A 4 44.17 -39.59 -42.82
N PRO A 5 45.00 -39.47 -41.77
CA PRO A 5 46.27 -38.75 -41.83
C PRO A 5 47.25 -39.32 -42.86
N ARG A 6 47.11 -40.59 -43.27
CA ARG A 6 47.96 -41.20 -44.31
C ARG A 6 47.62 -40.70 -45.71
N GLN A 7 46.34 -40.51 -46.00
CA GLN A 7 45.88 -39.99 -47.29
C GLN A 7 46.25 -38.51 -47.43
N VAL A 8 46.10 -37.72 -46.36
CA VAL A 8 46.52 -36.30 -46.35
C VAL A 8 48.02 -36.16 -46.58
N LEU A 9 48.84 -37.09 -46.06
CA LEU A 9 50.28 -37.08 -46.29
C LEU A 9 50.63 -37.45 -47.74
N GLN A 10 49.96 -38.47 -48.32
CA GLN A 10 50.15 -38.88 -49.71
C GLN A 10 49.74 -37.79 -50.70
N GLU A 11 48.62 -37.11 -50.47
CA GLU A 11 48.17 -35.98 -51.29
C GLU A 11 49.16 -34.81 -51.21
N ARG A 12 49.69 -34.52 -50.02
CA ARG A 12 50.72 -33.47 -49.84
C ARG A 12 52.03 -33.80 -50.55
N VAL A 13 52.50 -35.04 -50.46
CA VAL A 13 53.73 -35.47 -51.14
C VAL A 13 53.54 -35.44 -52.66
N ALA A 14 52.40 -35.88 -53.17
CA ALA A 14 52.07 -35.79 -54.60
C ALA A 14 52.01 -34.33 -55.09
N ALA A 15 51.43 -33.42 -54.30
CA ALA A 15 51.40 -32.00 -54.62
C ALA A 15 52.80 -31.38 -54.69
N ILE A 16 53.69 -31.73 -53.75
CA ILE A 16 55.08 -31.26 -53.73
C ILE A 16 55.85 -31.76 -54.97
N PHE A 17 55.64 -33.01 -55.39
CA PHE A 17 56.28 -33.54 -56.61
C PHE A 17 55.77 -32.86 -57.88
N ALA A 18 54.48 -32.55 -57.96
CA ALA A 18 53.91 -31.83 -59.09
C ALA A 18 54.45 -30.39 -59.18
N GLU A 19 54.51 -29.69 -58.05
CA GLU A 19 55.02 -28.31 -57.98
C GLU A 19 56.52 -28.24 -58.31
N ALA A 20 57.30 -29.22 -57.87
CA ALA A 20 58.70 -29.36 -58.24
C ALA A 20 58.94 -29.61 -59.74
N GLN A 21 58.09 -30.44 -60.35
CA GLN A 21 58.17 -30.76 -61.77
C GLN A 21 57.82 -29.54 -62.65
N GLU A 22 56.89 -28.69 -62.20
CA GLU A 22 56.60 -27.41 -62.87
C GLU A 22 57.75 -26.39 -62.75
N GLN A 23 58.54 -26.48 -61.67
CA GLN A 23 59.71 -25.62 -61.46
C GLN A 23 61.00 -26.14 -62.14
N GLY A 24 60.92 -27.28 -62.85
CA GLY A 24 62.05 -27.88 -63.55
C GLY A 24 63.12 -28.46 -62.61
N ILE A 25 62.75 -28.75 -61.36
CA ILE A 25 63.64 -29.36 -60.37
C ILE A 25 63.56 -30.87 -60.54
N ASP A 26 64.70 -31.52 -60.67
CA ASP A 26 64.77 -32.96 -60.94
C ASP A 26 64.23 -33.75 -59.73
N GLN A 27 63.43 -34.79 -59.98
CA GLN A 27 62.69 -35.51 -58.91
C GLN A 27 63.62 -36.16 -57.89
N LEU A 28 64.87 -36.37 -58.28
CA LEU A 28 65.94 -36.89 -57.43
C LEU A 28 66.42 -35.85 -56.41
N ASP A 29 66.38 -34.55 -56.69
CA ASP A 29 66.92 -33.51 -55.80
C ASP A 29 65.98 -33.13 -54.63
N LEU A 30 64.72 -33.56 -54.67
CA LEU A 30 63.72 -33.30 -53.61
C LEU A 30 63.65 -34.38 -52.54
N LEU A 31 64.29 -35.53 -52.76
CA LEU A 31 64.27 -36.64 -51.83
C LEU A 31 65.51 -36.60 -50.92
N PRO A 32 65.34 -36.69 -49.59
CA PRO A 32 66.47 -36.86 -48.68
C PRO A 32 67.30 -38.08 -49.10
N SER A 33 68.63 -37.97 -49.06
CA SER A 33 69.57 -39.01 -49.55
C SER A 33 69.29 -40.41 -49.00
N GLN A 34 68.75 -40.50 -47.78
CA GLN A 34 68.35 -41.76 -47.13
C GLN A 34 67.20 -42.50 -47.85
N VAL A 35 66.34 -41.79 -48.59
CA VAL A 35 65.19 -42.36 -49.32
C VAL A 35 65.58 -42.77 -50.74
N GLN A 36 66.50 -42.04 -51.39
CA GLN A 36 67.05 -42.42 -52.70
C GLN A 36 67.74 -43.80 -52.67
N ASP A 37 68.57 -44.04 -51.65
CA ASP A 37 69.29 -45.31 -51.49
C ASP A 37 68.31 -46.49 -51.34
N HIS A 38 67.18 -46.27 -50.65
CA HIS A 38 66.16 -47.30 -50.45
C HIS A 38 65.39 -47.62 -51.75
N PHE A 39 65.04 -46.60 -52.54
CA PHE A 39 64.36 -46.78 -53.82
C PHE A 39 65.26 -47.43 -54.88
N GLN A 40 66.55 -47.05 -54.96
CA GLN A 40 67.50 -47.75 -55.84
C GLN A 40 67.70 -49.21 -55.41
N GLY A 41 67.69 -49.50 -54.10
CA GLY A 41 67.72 -50.86 -53.57
C GLY A 41 66.52 -51.71 -53.98
N LEU A 42 65.32 -51.12 -54.04
CA LEU A 42 64.07 -51.80 -54.41
C LEU A 42 63.91 -52.01 -55.93
N LEU A 43 64.52 -51.18 -56.78
CA LEU A 43 64.41 -51.28 -58.24
C LEU A 43 65.41 -52.25 -58.88
N ARG A 44 66.53 -52.56 -58.20
CA ARG A 44 67.56 -53.49 -58.69
C ARG A 44 67.05 -54.89 -59.05
N PRO A 45 66.18 -55.54 -58.24
CA PRO A 45 65.64 -56.87 -58.54
C PRO A 45 64.72 -56.87 -59.77
N ALA A 46 63.93 -55.82 -59.96
CA ALA A 46 63.00 -55.70 -61.09
C ALA A 46 63.77 -55.54 -62.41
N ASN A 47 64.81 -54.71 -62.44
CA ASN A 47 65.66 -54.54 -63.62
C ASN A 47 66.42 -55.82 -63.99
N ASN A 48 66.92 -56.58 -63.01
CA ASN A 48 67.57 -57.87 -63.25
C ASN A 48 66.61 -58.91 -63.85
N ARG A 49 65.31 -58.86 -63.49
CA ARG A 49 64.31 -59.78 -64.02
C ARG A 49 63.93 -59.47 -65.47
N ILE A 50 63.88 -58.19 -65.83
CA ILE A 50 63.59 -57.76 -67.20
C ILE A 50 64.71 -58.22 -68.14
N SER A 51 65.98 -57.98 -67.77
CA SER A 51 67.13 -58.42 -68.57
C SER A 51 67.17 -59.95 -68.78
N ALA A 52 66.83 -60.73 -67.75
CA ALA A 52 66.77 -62.20 -67.88
C ALA A 52 65.67 -62.68 -68.87
N LEU A 53 64.54 -61.98 -68.94
CA LEU A 53 63.46 -62.31 -69.87
C LEU A 53 63.81 -61.94 -71.32
N GLU A 54 64.58 -60.87 -71.52
CA GLU A 54 65.08 -60.48 -72.84
C GLU A 54 66.06 -61.53 -73.40
N ASP A 55 66.96 -62.06 -72.56
CA ASP A 55 67.89 -63.13 -72.94
C ASP A 55 67.16 -64.45 -73.30
N GLU A 56 66.10 -64.81 -72.56
CA GLU A 56 65.27 -65.99 -72.87
C GLU A 56 64.52 -65.85 -74.21
N LEU A 57 64.07 -64.63 -74.54
CA LEU A 57 63.36 -64.34 -75.78
C LEU A 57 64.29 -64.42 -77.01
N GLU A 58 65.53 -63.96 -76.87
CA GLU A 58 66.54 -64.06 -77.93
C GLU A 58 66.98 -65.52 -78.14
N GLY A 59 67.11 -66.30 -77.05
CA GLY A 59 67.43 -67.73 -77.11
C GLY A 59 66.34 -68.58 -77.77
N THR A 60 65.07 -68.21 -77.62
CA THR A 60 63.95 -68.92 -78.27
C THR A 60 63.85 -68.60 -79.76
N LYS A 61 64.13 -67.36 -80.18
CA LYS A 61 64.22 -67.00 -81.61
C LYS A 61 65.29 -67.79 -82.36
N GLN A 62 66.48 -67.96 -81.77
CA GLN A 62 67.57 -68.72 -82.41
C GLN A 62 67.22 -70.20 -82.60
N ARG A 63 66.54 -70.83 -81.62
CA ARG A 63 66.08 -72.23 -81.75
C ARG A 63 65.03 -72.40 -82.85
N HIS A 64 64.19 -71.39 -83.07
CA HIS A 64 63.16 -71.42 -84.11
C HIS A 64 63.78 -71.41 -85.52
N LEU A 65 64.79 -70.56 -85.75
CA LEU A 65 65.55 -70.52 -87.01
C LEU A 65 66.30 -71.84 -87.28
N GLY A 66 66.90 -72.43 -86.25
CA GLY A 66 67.62 -73.72 -86.38
C GLY A 66 66.71 -74.93 -86.68
N LEU A 67 65.41 -74.86 -86.35
CA LEU A 67 64.43 -75.89 -86.70
C LEU A 67 63.91 -75.74 -88.13
N GLU A 68 63.77 -74.51 -88.64
CA GLU A 68 63.38 -74.26 -90.03
C GLU A 68 64.42 -74.78 -91.04
N ASP A 69 65.71 -74.64 -90.73
CA ASP A 69 66.78 -75.16 -91.60
C ASP A 69 66.80 -76.69 -91.66
N LYS A 70 66.54 -77.38 -90.53
CA LYS A 70 66.41 -78.84 -90.51
C LYS A 70 65.21 -79.34 -91.32
N LEU A 71 64.13 -78.57 -91.37
CA LEU A 71 62.92 -78.89 -92.12
C LEU A 71 63.16 -78.78 -93.64
N LYS A 72 63.90 -77.75 -94.08
CA LYS A 72 64.32 -77.62 -95.49
C LYS A 72 65.31 -78.70 -95.94
N GLN A 73 66.19 -79.17 -95.04
CA GLN A 73 67.12 -80.26 -95.33
C GLN A 73 66.41 -81.62 -95.46
N ALA A 74 65.36 -81.86 -94.66
CA ALA A 74 64.52 -83.05 -94.76
C ALA A 74 63.69 -83.07 -96.06
N GLN A 75 63.17 -81.92 -96.51
CA GLN A 75 62.42 -81.82 -97.78
C GLN A 75 63.27 -82.18 -99.00
N ARG A 76 64.54 -81.78 -99.05
CA ARG A 76 65.45 -82.13 -100.17
C ARG A 76 65.85 -83.60 -100.22
N SER A 77 65.67 -84.35 -99.12
CA SER A 77 66.03 -85.76 -99.02
C SER A 77 64.95 -86.70 -99.60
N VAL A 78 63.74 -86.18 -99.81
CA VAL A 78 62.56 -86.95 -100.26
C VAL A 78 62.38 -86.91 -101.78
N GLU A 79 62.96 -85.94 -102.49
CA GLU A 79 62.74 -85.74 -103.93
C GLU A 79 63.59 -86.65 -104.86
N THR A 80 64.56 -87.42 -104.35
CA THR A 80 65.54 -88.15 -105.20
C THR A 80 65.44 -89.69 -105.19
N LYS A 81 64.32 -90.30 -104.79
CA LYS A 81 64.12 -91.75 -104.98
C LYS A 81 62.71 -92.09 -105.45
N ASP A 82 62.59 -92.33 -106.75
CA ASP A 82 61.48 -93.02 -107.40
C ASP A 82 61.47 -94.52 -107.02
N GLY A 83 60.29 -95.04 -106.71
CA GLY A 83 60.07 -96.47 -106.46
C GLY A 83 58.70 -96.79 -105.86
N THR A 84 57.68 -96.84 -106.73
CA THR A 84 56.48 -97.73 -106.74
C THR A 84 55.82 -98.21 -105.42
N GLU A 85 54.50 -98.01 -105.34
CA GLU A 85 53.50 -98.54 -104.38
C GLU A 85 53.52 -98.03 -102.91
N ASP A 86 54.65 -97.92 -102.25
CA ASP A 86 54.71 -97.45 -100.84
C ASP A 86 54.31 -95.97 -100.67
N GLY A 87 54.55 -95.14 -101.69
CA GLY A 87 54.16 -93.72 -101.68
C GLY A 87 52.65 -93.49 -101.60
N LYS A 88 51.83 -94.39 -102.16
CA LYS A 88 50.37 -94.31 -102.01
C LYS A 88 49.93 -94.74 -100.61
N GLN A 89 50.58 -95.72 -100.00
CA GLN A 89 50.31 -96.14 -98.63
C GLN A 89 50.73 -95.07 -97.61
N LEU A 90 51.89 -94.43 -97.82
CA LEU A 90 52.35 -93.31 -96.99
C LEU A 90 51.43 -92.09 -97.15
N GLN A 91 50.93 -91.81 -98.35
CA GLN A 91 50.00 -90.72 -98.58
C GLN A 91 48.62 -90.98 -97.94
N VAL A 92 48.14 -92.23 -97.96
CA VAL A 92 46.94 -92.65 -97.21
C VAL A 92 47.15 -92.56 -95.70
N GLN A 93 48.31 -92.98 -95.18
CA GLN A 93 48.65 -92.83 -93.76
C GLN A 93 48.78 -91.35 -93.35
N LEU A 94 49.37 -90.52 -94.21
CA LEU A 94 49.54 -89.09 -93.99
C LEU A 94 48.18 -88.37 -94.03
N ASP A 95 47.27 -88.78 -94.91
CA ASP A 95 45.89 -88.30 -94.95
C ASP A 95 45.08 -88.81 -93.73
N LEU A 96 45.33 -90.02 -93.25
CA LEU A 96 44.71 -90.55 -92.02
C LEU A 96 45.20 -89.80 -90.79
N VAL A 97 46.51 -89.53 -90.70
CA VAL A 97 47.11 -88.73 -89.61
C VAL A 97 46.62 -87.29 -89.68
N LYS A 98 46.55 -86.67 -90.86
CA LYS A 98 45.95 -85.34 -91.04
C LYS A 98 44.49 -85.30 -90.58
N LYS A 99 43.66 -86.26 -91.00
CA LYS A 99 42.27 -86.38 -90.56
C LYS A 99 42.17 -86.59 -89.04
N SER A 100 43.05 -87.39 -88.45
CA SER A 100 43.09 -87.59 -86.99
C SER A 100 43.52 -86.32 -86.25
N ALA A 101 44.52 -85.59 -86.76
CA ALA A 101 44.99 -84.33 -86.20
C ALA A 101 43.93 -83.23 -86.33
N GLU A 102 43.19 -83.19 -87.45
CA GLU A 102 42.03 -82.31 -87.64
C GLU A 102 40.89 -82.66 -86.67
N PHE A 103 40.61 -83.94 -86.46
CA PHE A 103 39.64 -84.40 -85.48
C PHE A 103 40.02 -83.99 -84.06
N TYR A 104 41.25 -84.26 -83.62
CA TYR A 104 41.73 -83.87 -82.28
C TYR A 104 41.84 -82.34 -82.13
N ARG A 105 42.19 -81.61 -83.19
CA ARG A 105 42.18 -80.14 -83.20
C ARG A 105 40.76 -79.59 -83.09
N GLY A 106 39.79 -80.21 -83.76
CA GLY A 106 38.37 -79.89 -83.60
C GLY A 106 37.89 -80.16 -82.17
N LEU A 107 38.32 -81.28 -81.58
CA LEU A 107 37.99 -81.65 -80.21
C LEU A 107 38.62 -80.69 -79.18
N MET A 108 39.87 -80.29 -79.39
CA MET A 108 40.58 -79.30 -78.56
C MET A 108 39.91 -77.94 -78.65
N LYS A 109 39.60 -77.44 -79.86
CA LYS A 109 38.88 -76.17 -80.03
C LYS A 109 37.50 -76.20 -79.37
N ALA A 110 36.75 -77.29 -79.50
CA ALA A 110 35.46 -77.45 -78.83
C ALA A 110 35.60 -77.49 -77.29
N ALA A 111 36.70 -78.05 -76.78
CA ALA A 111 37.01 -78.04 -75.35
C ALA A 111 37.43 -76.64 -74.85
N GLU A 112 38.24 -75.91 -75.62
CA GLU A 112 38.62 -74.51 -75.34
C GLU A 112 37.39 -73.61 -75.34
N GLU A 113 36.53 -73.69 -76.37
CA GLU A 113 35.26 -72.95 -76.42
C GLU A 113 34.33 -73.30 -75.26
N ARG A 114 34.35 -74.55 -74.79
CA ARG A 114 33.58 -74.96 -73.63
C ARG A 114 34.18 -74.41 -72.34
N ALA A 115 35.51 -74.39 -72.21
CA ALA A 115 36.21 -73.83 -71.06
C ALA A 115 36.03 -72.31 -70.96
N THR A 116 36.11 -71.58 -72.08
CA THR A 116 35.85 -70.13 -72.11
C THR A 116 34.42 -69.82 -71.73
N LYS A 117 33.44 -70.57 -72.27
CA LYS A 117 32.02 -70.43 -71.87
C LYS A 117 31.80 -70.70 -70.38
N TYR A 118 32.51 -71.66 -69.79
CA TYR A 118 32.43 -71.90 -68.34
C TYR A 118 33.10 -70.78 -67.54
N GLN A 119 34.22 -70.24 -68.01
CA GLN A 119 34.89 -69.11 -67.37
C GLN A 119 34.03 -67.85 -67.41
N GLU A 120 33.42 -67.53 -68.54
CA GLU A 120 32.49 -66.40 -68.69
C GLU A 120 31.29 -66.56 -67.74
N LYS A 121 30.62 -67.73 -67.76
CA LYS A 121 29.53 -68.02 -66.83
C LYS A 121 29.95 -67.94 -65.37
N TRP A 122 31.16 -68.37 -65.03
CA TRP A 122 31.66 -68.28 -63.67
C TRP A 122 31.92 -66.82 -63.26
N GLN A 123 32.46 -65.99 -64.16
CA GLN A 123 32.62 -64.56 -63.92
C GLN A 123 31.27 -63.85 -63.76
N GLU A 124 30.28 -64.16 -64.59
CA GLU A 124 28.92 -63.65 -64.47
C GLU A 124 28.31 -64.03 -63.11
N LEU A 125 28.35 -65.31 -62.73
CA LEU A 125 27.83 -65.78 -61.44
C LEU A 125 28.57 -65.15 -60.25
N PHE A 126 29.89 -64.94 -60.37
CA PHE A 126 30.67 -64.27 -59.33
C PHE A 126 30.29 -62.80 -59.21
N GLN A 127 30.09 -62.08 -60.33
CA GLN A 127 29.59 -60.71 -60.33
C GLN A 127 28.21 -60.61 -59.70
N GLU A 128 27.28 -61.50 -60.08
CA GLU A 128 25.95 -61.58 -59.46
C GLU A 128 26.03 -61.84 -57.95
N GLN A 129 26.91 -62.74 -57.51
CA GLN A 129 27.12 -63.01 -56.09
C GLN A 129 27.64 -61.77 -55.36
N THR A 130 28.66 -61.08 -55.88
CA THR A 130 29.18 -59.86 -55.26
C THR A 130 28.14 -58.74 -55.18
N ALA A 131 27.35 -58.56 -56.25
CA ALA A 131 26.25 -57.60 -56.26
C ALA A 131 25.17 -57.96 -55.22
N ALA A 132 24.82 -59.24 -55.10
CA ALA A 132 23.87 -59.72 -54.09
C ALA A 132 24.39 -59.51 -52.66
N GLU A 133 25.68 -59.74 -52.42
CA GLU A 133 26.33 -59.48 -51.12
C GLU A 133 26.32 -57.99 -50.76
N ASP A 134 26.55 -57.10 -51.74
CA ASP A 134 26.51 -55.65 -51.51
C ASP A 134 25.09 -55.14 -51.26
N VAL A 135 24.09 -55.67 -51.98
CA VAL A 135 22.68 -55.40 -51.70
C VAL A 135 22.32 -55.88 -50.30
N LYS A 136 22.76 -57.08 -49.90
CA LYS A 136 22.52 -57.61 -48.55
C LYS A 136 23.14 -56.72 -47.48
N LYS A 137 24.40 -56.31 -47.61
CA LYS A 137 25.05 -55.35 -46.69
C LYS A 137 24.28 -54.04 -46.59
N ARG A 138 23.72 -53.55 -47.71
CA ARG A 138 22.91 -52.33 -47.72
C ARG A 138 21.58 -52.52 -47.00
N ILE A 139 20.91 -53.65 -47.19
CA ILE A 139 19.71 -54.03 -46.45
C ILE A 139 20.02 -54.08 -44.95
N ASP A 140 21.08 -54.77 -44.54
CA ASP A 140 21.47 -54.91 -43.13
C ASP A 140 21.72 -53.53 -42.46
N ARG A 141 22.35 -52.59 -43.18
CA ARG A 141 22.56 -51.20 -42.71
C ARG A 141 21.24 -50.46 -42.55
N LEU A 142 20.37 -50.50 -43.56
CA LEU A 142 19.07 -49.82 -43.51
C LEU A 142 18.17 -50.41 -42.42
N GLU A 143 18.23 -51.72 -42.18
CA GLU A 143 17.52 -52.37 -41.08
C GLU A 143 18.07 -51.98 -39.71
N ALA A 144 19.38 -51.76 -39.57
CA ALA A 144 19.97 -51.23 -38.35
C ALA A 144 19.52 -49.78 -38.10
N GLU A 145 19.63 -48.90 -39.11
CA GLU A 145 19.17 -47.51 -39.02
C GLU A 145 17.67 -47.41 -38.70
N ASN A 146 16.84 -48.25 -39.32
CA ASN A 146 15.39 -48.25 -39.05
C ASN A 146 15.09 -48.70 -37.61
N ARG A 147 15.83 -49.69 -37.08
CA ARG A 147 15.71 -50.10 -35.67
C ARG A 147 16.10 -48.97 -34.72
N GLU A 148 17.19 -48.26 -34.98
CA GLU A 148 17.61 -47.11 -34.18
C GLU A 148 16.58 -45.97 -34.22
N LEU A 149 16.04 -45.65 -35.40
CA LEU A 149 14.99 -44.65 -35.56
C LEU A 149 13.70 -45.05 -34.83
N GLN A 150 13.30 -46.31 -34.86
CA GLN A 150 12.16 -46.81 -34.11
C GLN A 150 12.36 -46.70 -32.60
N GLN A 151 13.55 -47.03 -32.09
CA GLN A 151 13.88 -46.86 -30.68
C GLN A 151 13.83 -45.38 -30.27
N SER A 152 14.44 -44.50 -31.06
CA SER A 152 14.40 -43.06 -30.84
C SER A 152 12.96 -42.52 -30.83
N LYS A 153 12.12 -42.96 -31.77
CA LYS A 153 10.69 -42.61 -31.81
C LYS A 153 9.95 -43.03 -30.54
N ILE A 154 10.22 -44.23 -30.01
CA ILE A 154 9.62 -44.71 -28.77
C ILE A 154 10.04 -43.81 -27.60
N LEU A 155 11.33 -43.54 -27.45
CA LEU A 155 11.86 -42.67 -26.39
C LEU A 155 11.26 -41.27 -26.43
N ILE A 156 11.20 -40.64 -27.61
CA ILE A 156 10.59 -39.32 -27.80
C ILE A 156 9.10 -39.35 -27.43
N SER A 157 8.38 -40.41 -27.81
CA SER A 157 6.95 -40.56 -27.49
C SER A 157 6.72 -40.71 -25.99
N GLU A 158 7.61 -41.40 -25.27
CA GLU A 158 7.56 -41.52 -23.81
C GLU A 158 7.85 -40.18 -23.12
N GLU A 159 8.86 -39.45 -23.57
CA GLU A 159 9.16 -38.10 -23.06
C GLU A 159 8.01 -37.13 -23.33
N MET A 160 7.41 -37.15 -24.53
CA MET A 160 6.20 -36.36 -24.82
C MET A 160 5.05 -36.71 -23.88
N ARG A 161 4.86 -38.00 -23.54
CA ARG A 161 3.84 -38.42 -22.58
C ARG A 161 4.13 -37.92 -21.16
N LYS A 162 5.39 -37.95 -20.72
CA LYS A 162 5.81 -37.39 -19.42
C LYS A 162 5.58 -35.87 -19.37
N VAL A 163 6.02 -35.14 -20.40
CA VAL A 163 5.84 -33.69 -20.50
C VAL A 163 4.36 -33.34 -20.49
N LYS A 164 3.52 -34.06 -21.25
CA LYS A 164 2.07 -33.86 -21.22
C LYS A 164 1.48 -34.08 -19.83
N SER A 165 1.87 -35.14 -19.13
CA SER A 165 1.41 -35.38 -17.75
C SER A 165 1.85 -34.29 -16.78
N LEU A 166 3.06 -33.75 -16.93
CA LEU A 166 3.54 -32.63 -16.11
C LEU A 166 2.76 -31.35 -16.41
N TYR A 167 2.48 -31.08 -17.69
CA TYR A 167 1.67 -29.94 -18.11
C TYR A 167 0.25 -30.02 -17.55
N ASP A 168 -0.40 -31.19 -17.65
CA ASP A 168 -1.75 -31.40 -17.11
C ASP A 168 -1.78 -31.17 -15.59
N LYS A 169 -0.79 -31.71 -14.86
CA LYS A 169 -0.66 -31.48 -13.41
C LYS A 169 -0.42 -30.01 -13.04
N LEU A 170 0.37 -29.29 -13.84
CA LEU A 170 0.63 -27.86 -13.62
C LEU A 170 -0.65 -27.05 -13.87
N ARG A 171 -1.35 -27.36 -14.97
CA ARG A 171 -2.62 -26.73 -15.33
C ARG A 171 -3.69 -26.94 -14.25
N ASP A 172 -3.82 -28.15 -13.71
CA ASP A 172 -4.78 -28.43 -12.63
C ASP A 172 -4.44 -27.63 -11.36
N LYS A 173 -3.15 -27.48 -11.04
CA LYS A 173 -2.70 -26.65 -9.91
C LYS A 173 -3.01 -25.17 -10.13
N ASP A 174 -2.75 -24.67 -11.32
CA ASP A 174 -3.00 -23.27 -11.66
C ASP A 174 -4.51 -22.95 -11.62
N LEU A 175 -5.35 -23.86 -12.13
CA LEU A 175 -6.82 -23.74 -12.03
C LEU A 175 -7.29 -23.73 -10.57
N ALA A 176 -6.82 -24.65 -9.74
CA ALA A 176 -7.18 -24.67 -8.32
C ALA A 176 -6.70 -23.41 -7.58
N ALA A 177 -5.55 -22.85 -7.96
CA ALA A 177 -5.05 -21.60 -7.39
C ALA A 177 -5.90 -20.39 -7.81
N ILE A 178 -6.37 -20.36 -9.06
CA ILE A 178 -7.29 -19.33 -9.57
C ILE A 178 -8.62 -19.40 -8.82
N GLU A 179 -9.23 -20.58 -8.72
CA GLU A 179 -10.49 -20.78 -7.99
C GLU A 179 -10.37 -20.31 -6.52
N CYS A 180 -9.29 -20.71 -5.84
CA CYS A 180 -9.04 -20.27 -4.46
C CYS A 180 -8.87 -18.75 -4.34
N LYS A 181 -8.25 -18.10 -5.34
CA LYS A 181 -8.09 -16.64 -5.35
C LYS A 181 -9.39 -15.91 -5.65
N GLU A 182 -10.22 -16.44 -6.53
CA GLU A 182 -11.55 -15.91 -6.82
C GLU A 182 -12.45 -16.01 -5.57
N GLU A 183 -12.42 -17.13 -4.85
CA GLU A 183 -13.15 -17.27 -3.58
C GLU A 183 -12.71 -16.24 -2.52
N GLN A 184 -11.39 -16.02 -2.37
CA GLN A 184 -10.84 -15.00 -1.47
C GLN A 184 -11.27 -13.59 -1.87
N LEU A 185 -11.26 -13.29 -3.16
CA LEU A 185 -11.64 -11.99 -3.70
C LEU A 185 -13.14 -11.74 -3.46
N MET A 186 -14.00 -12.71 -3.75
CA MET A 186 -15.44 -12.63 -3.48
C MET A 186 -15.74 -12.47 -1.97
N ALA A 187 -14.98 -13.13 -1.10
CA ALA A 187 -15.13 -12.96 0.35
C ALA A 187 -14.73 -11.54 0.80
N SER A 188 -13.62 -11.01 0.26
CA SER A 188 -13.16 -9.64 0.53
C SER A 188 -14.15 -8.59 0.01
N GLU A 189 -14.73 -8.78 -1.16
CA GLU A 189 -15.74 -7.88 -1.73
C GLU A 189 -16.99 -7.83 -0.86
N ARG A 190 -17.45 -8.97 -0.33
CA ARG A 190 -18.56 -9.02 0.62
C ARG A 190 -18.26 -8.27 1.91
N GLN A 191 -17.05 -8.43 2.45
CA GLN A 191 -16.62 -7.69 3.65
C GLN A 191 -16.56 -6.18 3.41
N LEU A 192 -16.06 -5.75 2.25
CA LEU A 192 -16.04 -4.34 1.85
C LEU A 192 -17.45 -3.78 1.73
N MET A 193 -18.38 -4.53 1.13
CA MET A 193 -19.77 -4.11 1.01
C MET A 193 -20.46 -4.00 2.39
N GLU A 194 -20.19 -4.94 3.30
CA GLU A 194 -20.71 -4.87 4.68
C GLU A 194 -20.16 -3.67 5.44
N LEU A 195 -18.86 -3.39 5.31
CA LEU A 195 -18.23 -2.22 5.93
C LEU A 195 -18.75 -0.90 5.35
N ASP A 196 -18.97 -0.81 4.03
CA ASP A 196 -19.55 0.36 3.39
C ASP A 196 -20.98 0.64 3.87
N MET A 197 -21.80 -0.42 4.03
CA MET A 197 -23.14 -0.27 4.62
C MET A 197 -23.07 0.22 6.07
N LYS A 198 -22.19 -0.36 6.90
CA LYS A 198 -21.99 0.09 8.29
C LYS A 198 -21.49 1.53 8.38
N SER A 199 -20.60 1.94 7.47
CA SER A 199 -20.11 3.32 7.40
C SER A 199 -21.25 4.29 7.10
N LYS A 200 -22.12 3.96 6.14
CA LYS A 200 -23.31 4.77 5.81
C LYS A 200 -24.32 4.83 6.94
N GLU A 201 -24.48 3.76 7.71
CA GLU A 201 -25.32 3.74 8.91
C GLU A 201 -24.74 4.65 10.00
N LEU A 202 -23.44 4.54 10.28
CA LEU A 202 -22.74 5.41 11.25
C LEU A 202 -22.77 6.88 10.84
N GLU A 203 -22.65 7.21 9.55
CA GLU A 203 -22.80 8.58 9.07
C GLU A 203 -24.19 9.13 9.37
N LYS A 204 -25.25 8.34 9.13
CA LYS A 204 -26.64 8.73 9.47
C LYS A 204 -26.83 8.93 10.97
N GLU A 205 -26.30 8.03 11.78
CA GLU A 205 -26.33 8.16 13.24
C GLU A 205 -25.59 9.41 13.70
N ASN A 206 -24.42 9.70 13.12
CA ASN A 206 -23.65 10.91 13.44
C ASN A 206 -24.43 12.18 13.08
N TYR A 207 -25.06 12.25 11.90
CA TYR A 207 -25.93 13.38 11.55
C TYR A 207 -27.11 13.54 12.53
N ALA A 208 -27.69 12.43 13.02
CA ALA A 208 -28.76 12.47 14.00
C ALA A 208 -28.27 13.02 15.36
N VAL A 209 -27.10 12.58 15.81
CA VAL A 209 -26.46 13.06 17.05
C VAL A 209 -26.08 14.53 16.94
N GLU A 210 -25.49 14.96 15.83
CA GLU A 210 -25.17 16.37 15.57
C GLU A 210 -26.43 17.25 15.59
N GLY A 211 -27.54 16.75 15.01
CA GLY A 211 -28.85 17.42 15.07
C GLY A 211 -29.36 17.58 16.49
N GLN A 212 -29.34 16.50 17.30
CA GLN A 212 -29.74 16.54 18.71
C GLN A 212 -28.84 17.46 19.55
N TYR A 213 -27.53 17.44 19.30
CA TYR A 213 -26.59 18.33 19.96
C TYR A 213 -26.93 19.80 19.68
N HIS A 214 -27.22 20.14 18.42
CA HIS A 214 -27.59 21.51 18.05
C HIS A 214 -28.92 21.96 18.69
N GLU A 215 -29.90 21.06 18.80
CA GLU A 215 -31.16 21.33 19.49
C GLU A 215 -30.95 21.57 20.99
N VAL A 216 -30.15 20.74 21.66
CA VAL A 216 -29.81 20.93 23.09
C VAL A 216 -29.05 22.23 23.31
N MET A 217 -28.08 22.57 22.44
CA MET A 217 -27.35 23.83 22.54
C MET A 217 -28.28 25.04 22.37
N SER A 218 -29.19 24.99 21.38
CA SER A 218 -30.17 26.05 21.16
C SER A 218 -31.15 26.18 22.33
N SER A 219 -31.59 25.06 22.92
CA SER A 219 -32.43 25.05 24.11
C SER A 219 -31.69 25.61 25.34
N LEU A 220 -30.41 25.27 25.51
CA LEU A 220 -29.58 25.79 26.59
C LEU A 220 -29.39 27.32 26.46
N ASP A 221 -29.11 27.82 25.25
CA ASP A 221 -29.00 29.26 25.00
C ASP A 221 -30.32 29.98 25.28
N ALA A 222 -31.46 29.39 24.92
CA ALA A 222 -32.78 29.92 25.25
C ALA A 222 -32.99 29.99 26.79
N VAL A 223 -32.68 28.92 27.52
CA VAL A 223 -32.80 28.90 29.00
C VAL A 223 -31.83 29.89 29.65
N VAL A 224 -30.59 30.00 29.17
CA VAL A 224 -29.60 30.95 29.70
C VAL A 224 -30.06 32.39 29.48
N THR A 225 -30.60 32.71 28.30
CA THR A 225 -31.12 34.05 28.02
C THR A 225 -32.37 34.36 28.85
N GLU A 226 -33.30 33.42 28.99
CA GLU A 226 -34.49 33.57 29.85
C GLU A 226 -34.11 33.77 31.32
N THR A 227 -33.29 32.89 31.89
CA THR A 227 -32.84 32.99 33.29
C THR A 227 -32.05 34.28 33.55
N THR A 228 -31.24 34.74 32.59
CA THR A 228 -30.53 36.03 32.70
C THR A 228 -31.51 37.21 32.72
N ASN A 229 -32.55 37.17 31.89
CA ASN A 229 -33.58 38.20 31.85
C ASN A 229 -34.38 38.24 33.15
N ASP A 230 -34.79 37.07 33.67
CA ASP A 230 -35.51 36.94 34.94
C ASP A 230 -34.67 37.44 36.11
N LEU A 231 -33.38 37.07 36.17
CA LEU A 231 -32.46 37.54 37.20
C LEU A 231 -32.30 39.07 37.14
N ASN A 232 -32.19 39.64 35.94
CA ASN A 232 -32.10 41.08 35.77
C ASN A 232 -33.38 41.80 36.17
N ALA A 233 -34.55 41.24 35.87
CA ALA A 233 -35.85 41.77 36.29
C ALA A 233 -36.01 41.72 37.82
N ALA A 234 -35.69 40.57 38.44
CA ALA A 234 -35.72 40.39 39.88
C ALA A 234 -34.75 41.37 40.59
N LYS A 235 -33.54 41.55 40.05
CA LYS A 235 -32.55 42.50 40.58
C LYS A 235 -33.02 43.95 40.47
N LYS A 236 -33.66 44.34 39.36
CA LYS A 236 -34.26 45.67 39.20
C LYS A 236 -35.38 45.89 40.22
N HIS A 237 -36.27 44.92 40.38
CA HIS A 237 -37.35 44.96 41.36
C HIS A 237 -36.83 45.04 42.80
N ALA A 238 -35.85 44.22 43.17
CA ALA A 238 -35.22 44.26 44.49
C ALA A 238 -34.57 45.62 44.79
N ARG A 239 -33.89 46.22 43.80
CA ARG A 239 -33.33 47.58 43.94
C ARG A 239 -34.42 48.63 44.12
N ALA A 240 -35.51 48.55 43.37
CA ALA A 240 -36.64 49.47 43.51
C ALA A 240 -37.28 49.38 44.91
N ILE A 241 -37.52 48.16 45.41
CA ILE A 241 -38.01 47.94 46.78
C ILE A 241 -37.03 48.48 47.81
N GLN A 242 -35.73 48.19 47.68
CA GLN A 242 -34.72 48.66 48.62
C GLN A 242 -34.64 50.19 48.64
N GLN A 243 -34.71 50.84 47.48
CA GLN A 243 -34.75 52.30 47.37
C GLN A 243 -36.00 52.87 48.04
N GLN A 244 -37.18 52.29 47.80
CA GLN A 244 -38.42 52.70 48.42
C GLN A 244 -38.35 52.55 49.95
N GLN A 245 -37.89 51.40 50.47
CA GLN A 245 -37.74 51.16 51.90
C GLN A 245 -36.76 52.14 52.55
N SER A 246 -35.62 52.42 51.90
CA SER A 246 -34.63 53.38 52.40
C SER A 246 -35.19 54.81 52.44
N SER A 247 -35.94 55.22 51.41
CA SER A 247 -36.63 56.51 51.35
C SER A 247 -37.65 56.64 52.47
N THR A 248 -38.56 55.67 52.61
CA THR A 248 -39.57 55.65 53.68
C THR A 248 -38.94 55.67 55.08
N PHE A 249 -37.88 54.89 55.32
CA PHE A 249 -37.20 54.89 56.62
C PHE A 249 -36.54 56.24 56.93
N SER A 250 -35.94 56.88 55.93
CA SER A 250 -35.30 58.20 56.07
C SER A 250 -36.33 59.29 56.38
N GLU A 251 -37.54 59.22 55.82
CA GLU A 251 -38.64 60.16 56.12
C GLU A 251 -39.29 59.92 57.49
N ILE A 252 -39.45 58.66 57.90
CA ILE A 252 -40.05 58.34 59.20
C ILE A 252 -39.16 58.77 60.36
N GLN A 253 -37.83 58.74 60.19
CA GLN A 253 -36.89 58.93 61.29
C GLN A 253 -37.02 60.31 61.99
N PRO A 254 -37.07 61.45 61.28
CA PRO A 254 -37.32 62.76 61.90
C PRO A 254 -38.68 62.85 62.60
N LEU A 255 -39.76 62.33 61.97
CA LEU A 255 -41.10 62.32 62.58
C LEU A 255 -41.12 61.51 63.88
N ARG A 256 -40.48 60.34 63.89
CA ARG A 256 -40.36 59.51 65.09
C ARG A 256 -39.63 60.26 66.22
N LYS A 257 -38.54 60.96 65.90
CA LYS A 257 -37.80 61.77 66.88
C LYS A 257 -38.63 62.94 67.39
N PHE A 258 -39.36 63.62 66.49
CA PHE A 258 -40.31 64.68 66.87
C PHE A 258 -41.31 64.17 67.90
N TYR A 259 -42.04 63.08 67.62
CA TYR A 259 -43.05 62.57 68.55
C TYR A 259 -42.46 62.10 69.88
N SER A 260 -41.26 61.53 69.87
CA SER A 260 -40.54 61.19 71.10
C SER A 260 -40.22 62.44 71.93
N GLN A 261 -39.72 63.50 71.31
CA GLN A 261 -39.36 64.75 71.96
C GLN A 261 -40.59 65.57 72.40
N ALA A 262 -41.67 65.54 71.63
CA ALA A 262 -42.96 66.14 71.97
C ALA A 262 -43.57 65.47 73.23
N ASN A 263 -43.55 64.13 73.28
CA ASN A 263 -43.97 63.39 74.47
C ASN A 263 -43.14 63.76 75.71
N ASP A 264 -41.85 63.96 75.49
CA ASP A 264 -40.89 64.41 76.49
C ASP A 264 -41.21 65.82 77.04
N ILE A 265 -41.60 66.76 76.17
CA ILE A 265 -42.08 68.10 76.58
C ILE A 265 -43.39 67.98 77.38
N LEU A 266 -44.33 67.16 76.90
CA LEU A 266 -45.59 66.91 77.60
C LEU A 266 -45.36 66.30 78.98
N ASN A 267 -44.40 65.40 79.14
CA ASN A 267 -44.03 64.82 80.43
C ASN A 267 -43.46 65.88 81.38
N ILE A 268 -42.68 66.85 80.87
CA ILE A 268 -42.20 67.98 81.66
C ILE A 268 -43.39 68.82 82.14
N TYR A 269 -44.31 69.21 81.25
CA TYR A 269 -45.51 69.96 81.63
C TYR A 269 -46.35 69.19 82.65
N GLN A 270 -46.58 67.89 82.42
CA GLN A 270 -47.30 67.03 83.34
C GLN A 270 -46.62 66.98 84.72
N GLY A 271 -45.29 66.88 84.77
CA GLY A 271 -44.51 66.90 86.00
C GLY A 271 -44.72 68.18 86.80
N ILE A 272 -44.71 69.34 86.13
CA ILE A 272 -44.97 70.64 86.77
C ILE A 272 -46.36 70.69 87.37
N PHE A 273 -47.39 70.33 86.59
CA PHE A 273 -48.77 70.35 87.08
C PHE A 273 -48.97 69.36 88.24
N LYS A 274 -48.36 68.17 88.19
CA LYS A 274 -48.36 67.21 89.30
C LYS A 274 -47.74 67.80 90.56
N GLN A 275 -46.57 68.44 90.47
CA GLN A 275 -45.93 69.09 91.62
C GLN A 275 -46.74 70.25 92.20
N LEU A 276 -47.38 71.04 91.33
CA LEU A 276 -48.24 72.16 91.73
C LEU A 276 -49.48 71.69 92.50
N LEU A 277 -50.11 70.63 92.03
CA LEU A 277 -51.35 70.06 92.58
C LEU A 277 -51.11 69.09 93.75
N ASN A 278 -49.89 68.63 93.96
CA ASN A 278 -49.57 67.73 95.07
C ASN A 278 -49.68 68.45 96.43
N ALA A 279 -50.55 67.95 97.31
CA ALA A 279 -50.87 68.54 98.60
C ALA A 279 -49.84 68.21 99.69
N THR A 280 -49.03 67.16 99.51
CA THR A 280 -48.13 66.61 100.54
C THR A 280 -46.72 67.21 100.55
N GLU A 281 -46.27 67.84 99.45
CA GLU A 281 -44.93 68.45 99.38
C GLU A 281 -44.96 69.99 99.56
N PRO A 282 -44.29 70.54 100.59
CA PRO A 282 -44.35 71.97 100.89
C PRO A 282 -43.59 72.84 99.87
N THR A 283 -42.56 72.30 99.22
CA THR A 283 -41.65 73.04 98.33
C THR A 283 -41.61 72.45 96.94
N VAL A 284 -42.33 73.09 96.00
CA VAL A 284 -42.11 72.89 94.57
C VAL A 284 -40.83 73.65 94.22
N ALA A 285 -39.75 72.93 93.96
CA ALA A 285 -38.53 73.49 93.42
C ALA A 285 -38.72 73.62 91.90
N PHE A 286 -39.13 74.80 91.45
CA PHE A 286 -39.03 75.12 90.03
C PHE A 286 -37.54 75.21 89.72
N SER A 287 -37.02 74.26 88.95
CA SER A 287 -35.67 74.38 88.41
C SER A 287 -35.56 75.73 87.70
N SER A 288 -34.54 76.52 88.04
CA SER A 288 -34.22 77.78 87.35
C SER A 288 -34.09 77.58 85.84
N ASP A 289 -33.76 76.35 85.44
CA ASP A 289 -33.38 75.97 84.10
C ASP A 289 -34.59 75.42 83.32
N PHE A 290 -35.80 75.42 83.91
CA PHE A 290 -37.02 74.92 83.25
C PHE A 290 -37.24 75.53 81.87
N ARG A 291 -37.13 76.87 81.78
CA ARG A 291 -37.31 77.60 80.52
C ARG A 291 -36.26 77.20 79.50
N GLU A 292 -35.01 77.00 79.92
CA GLU A 292 -33.92 76.59 79.05
C GLU A 292 -34.12 75.15 78.56
N ILE A 293 -34.52 74.23 79.43
CA ILE A 293 -34.77 72.82 79.10
C ILE A 293 -35.95 72.69 78.13
N VAL A 294 -37.06 73.39 78.37
CA VAL A 294 -38.23 73.35 77.47
C VAL A 294 -37.93 74.04 76.15
N ASN A 295 -37.27 75.21 76.16
CA ASN A 295 -36.90 75.88 74.91
C ASN A 295 -35.91 75.06 74.08
N ALA A 296 -34.92 74.42 74.70
CA ALA A 296 -34.00 73.53 74.00
C ALA A 296 -34.73 72.35 73.35
N ARG A 297 -35.73 71.77 74.03
CA ARG A 297 -36.55 70.69 73.49
C ARG A 297 -37.50 71.17 72.39
N LEU A 298 -38.09 72.36 72.52
CA LEU A 298 -38.93 72.96 71.48
C LEU A 298 -38.13 73.31 70.22
N GLN A 299 -36.90 73.78 70.38
CA GLN A 299 -35.98 74.00 69.25
C GLN A 299 -35.58 72.68 68.61
N ALA A 300 -35.33 71.63 69.41
CA ALA A 300 -35.05 70.30 68.88
C ALA A 300 -36.25 69.74 68.10
N THR A 301 -37.47 69.85 68.62
CA THR A 301 -38.68 69.37 67.93
C THR A 301 -38.96 70.17 66.67
N SER A 302 -38.77 71.50 66.69
CA SER A 302 -38.83 72.35 65.50
C SER A 302 -37.81 71.90 64.46
N GLY A 303 -36.56 71.64 64.87
CA GLY A 303 -35.50 71.14 63.99
C GLY A 303 -35.79 69.77 63.38
N GLU A 304 -36.45 68.85 64.10
CA GLU A 304 -36.87 67.56 63.54
C GLU A 304 -38.02 67.70 62.52
N CYS A 305 -38.93 68.66 62.71
CA CYS A 305 -39.96 69.01 61.72
C CYS A 305 -39.34 69.60 60.44
N GLU A 306 -38.35 70.48 60.57
CA GLU A 306 -37.60 71.03 59.43
C GLU A 306 -36.78 69.95 58.73
N ALA A 307 -36.14 69.06 59.50
CA ALA A 307 -35.40 67.93 58.95
C ALA A 307 -36.29 66.99 58.14
N PHE A 308 -37.53 66.73 58.58
CA PHE A 308 -38.51 65.99 57.78
C PHE A 308 -38.78 66.69 56.43
N LEU A 309 -39.06 67.99 56.44
CA LEU A 309 -39.35 68.74 55.21
C LEU A 309 -38.15 68.77 54.26
N ALA A 310 -36.93 68.90 54.79
CA ALA A 310 -35.70 68.89 54.01
C ALA A 310 -35.47 67.51 53.37
N VAL A 311 -35.61 66.43 54.14
CA VAL A 311 -35.50 65.05 53.62
C VAL A 311 -36.56 64.78 52.55
N ARG A 312 -37.81 65.20 52.78
CA ARG A 312 -38.90 65.07 51.82
C ARG A 312 -38.65 65.84 50.52
N ALA A 313 -38.14 67.06 50.62
CA ALA A 313 -37.81 67.87 49.44
C ALA A 313 -36.74 67.18 48.58
N LEU A 314 -35.68 66.67 49.21
CA LEU A 314 -34.62 65.94 48.52
C LEU A 314 -35.13 64.66 47.84
N LEU A 315 -35.97 63.87 48.52
CA LEU A 315 -36.52 62.64 47.97
C LEU A 315 -37.50 62.88 46.82
N ARG A 316 -38.22 64.01 46.84
CA ARG A 316 -39.08 64.44 45.74
C ARG A 316 -38.29 64.84 44.51
N ASP A 317 -37.19 65.56 44.69
CA ASP A 317 -36.29 65.96 43.60
C ASP A 317 -35.57 64.75 42.97
N GLU A 318 -35.31 63.69 43.76
CA GLU A 318 -34.75 62.42 43.28
C GLU A 318 -35.76 61.52 42.53
N GLY A 319 -37.02 61.97 42.37
CA GLY A 319 -38.02 61.29 41.56
C GLY A 319 -38.57 60.00 42.18
N VAL A 320 -38.53 59.88 43.52
CA VAL A 320 -39.17 58.75 44.21
C VAL A 320 -40.70 58.87 44.04
N SER A 321 -41.33 57.82 43.49
CA SER A 321 -42.76 57.83 43.18
C SER A 321 -43.62 58.08 44.42
N GLU A 322 -44.55 59.03 44.34
CA GLU A 322 -45.56 59.29 45.37
C GLU A 322 -46.46 58.04 45.51
N THR A 323 -46.20 57.25 46.54
CA THR A 323 -47.04 56.13 47.01
C THR A 323 -47.98 56.57 48.12
N GLU A 324 -49.04 55.79 48.40
CA GLU A 324 -49.99 56.04 49.51
C GLU A 324 -49.30 56.26 50.87
N HIS A 325 -48.11 55.69 51.08
CA HIS A 325 -47.32 55.92 52.28
C HIS A 325 -46.83 57.38 52.44
N PHE A 326 -46.56 58.10 51.34
CA PHE A 326 -46.12 59.50 51.39
C PHE A 326 -47.26 60.45 51.77
N GLU A 327 -48.50 60.11 51.43
CA GLU A 327 -49.67 60.87 51.85
C GLU A 327 -49.87 60.72 53.37
N GLN A 328 -49.80 59.49 53.89
CA GLN A 328 -49.90 59.23 55.32
C GLN A 328 -48.78 59.93 56.13
N LEU A 329 -47.55 59.94 55.61
CA LEU A 329 -46.44 60.66 56.23
C LEU A 329 -46.61 62.19 56.16
N ASP A 330 -47.25 62.71 55.11
CA ASP A 330 -47.60 64.13 55.02
C ASP A 330 -48.61 64.55 56.09
N ASP A 331 -49.63 63.73 56.29
CA ASP A 331 -50.64 64.02 57.30
C ASP A 331 -50.06 63.92 58.71
N LEU A 332 -49.15 62.97 58.96
CA LEU A 332 -48.33 62.91 60.18
C LEU A 332 -47.47 64.17 60.36
N ALA A 333 -46.83 64.65 59.30
CA ALA A 333 -46.00 65.86 59.37
C ALA A 333 -46.82 67.12 59.63
N LYS A 334 -47.99 67.27 58.99
CA LYS A 334 -48.93 68.37 59.28
C LYS A 334 -49.41 68.30 60.72
N SER A 335 -49.74 67.10 61.21
CA SER A 335 -50.11 66.87 62.61
C SER A 335 -48.97 67.25 63.55
N ALA A 336 -47.74 66.86 63.25
CA ALA A 336 -46.54 67.24 64.00
C ALA A 336 -46.32 68.75 64.03
N GLN A 337 -46.45 69.44 62.90
CA GLN A 337 -46.35 70.91 62.84
C GLN A 337 -47.44 71.61 63.66
N HIS A 338 -48.67 71.10 63.63
CA HIS A 338 -49.75 71.62 64.48
C HIS A 338 -49.46 71.40 65.95
N MET A 339 -49.01 70.19 66.32
CA MET A 339 -48.62 69.87 67.69
C MET A 339 -47.45 70.73 68.16
N GLN A 340 -46.44 70.99 67.32
CA GLN A 340 -45.32 71.86 67.63
C GLN A 340 -45.81 73.27 68.00
N LYS A 341 -46.65 73.87 67.16
CA LYS A 341 -47.23 75.20 67.43
C LYS A 341 -48.03 75.20 68.73
N SER A 342 -48.79 74.15 69.01
CA SER A 342 -49.52 74.01 70.27
C SER A 342 -48.55 73.89 71.46
N LEU A 343 -47.47 73.13 71.35
CA LEU A 343 -46.47 72.98 72.40
C LEU A 343 -45.73 74.28 72.69
N GLU A 344 -45.43 75.08 71.67
CA GLU A 344 -44.84 76.42 71.79
C GLU A 344 -45.78 77.38 72.54
N LEU A 345 -47.06 77.43 72.14
CA LEU A 345 -48.07 78.24 72.84
C LEU A 345 -48.24 77.80 74.30
N ILE A 346 -48.32 76.49 74.55
CA ILE A 346 -48.39 75.95 75.92
C ILE A 346 -47.11 76.32 76.70
N ALA A 347 -45.93 76.30 76.06
CA ALA A 347 -44.68 76.69 76.70
C ALA A 347 -44.72 78.13 77.19
N GLU A 348 -45.19 79.03 76.32
CA GLU A 348 -45.37 80.44 76.65
C GLU A 348 -46.36 80.59 77.79
N ASP A 349 -47.53 79.97 77.72
CA ASP A 349 -48.56 80.03 78.76
C ASP A 349 -48.05 79.49 80.12
N VAL A 350 -47.39 78.34 80.10
CA VAL A 350 -46.79 77.72 81.30
C VAL A 350 -45.68 78.60 81.86
N ALA A 351 -44.81 79.17 81.03
CA ALA A 351 -43.75 80.07 81.47
C ALA A 351 -44.32 81.35 82.13
N HIS A 352 -45.33 81.97 81.52
CA HIS A 352 -46.02 83.13 82.09
C HIS A 352 -46.72 82.78 83.41
N PHE A 353 -47.39 81.63 83.45
CA PHE A 353 -48.06 81.13 84.65
C PHE A 353 -47.06 80.87 85.80
N LEU A 354 -45.96 80.19 85.54
CA LEU A 354 -44.91 79.94 86.52
C LEU A 354 -44.26 81.23 87.01
N TRP A 355 -44.00 82.19 86.12
CA TRP A 355 -43.47 83.50 86.49
C TRP A 355 -44.46 84.30 87.36
N ALA A 356 -45.76 84.26 87.04
CA ALA A 356 -46.80 84.88 87.86
C ALA A 356 -46.89 84.24 89.25
N LEU A 357 -46.77 82.90 89.35
CA LEU A 357 -46.72 82.18 90.62
C LEU A 357 -45.49 82.53 91.46
N GLN A 358 -44.33 82.73 90.83
CA GLN A 358 -43.11 83.18 91.52
C GLN A 358 -43.27 84.60 92.08
N ARG A 359 -43.91 85.52 91.35
CA ARG A 359 -44.13 86.91 91.79
C ARG A 359 -45.22 87.05 92.84
N ARG A 360 -46.17 86.12 92.91
CA ARG A 360 -47.32 86.16 93.82
C ARG A 360 -47.50 84.82 94.54
N PRO A 361 -46.76 84.59 95.64
CA PRO A 361 -46.83 83.32 96.37
C PRO A 361 -48.23 83.03 96.98
N ASP A 362 -49.06 84.04 97.18
CA ASP A 362 -50.42 83.89 97.69
C ASP A 362 -51.37 83.23 96.67
N LEU A 363 -51.16 83.46 95.37
CA LEU A 363 -51.90 82.78 94.29
C LEU A 363 -51.62 81.28 94.30
N ARG A 364 -50.40 80.86 94.65
CA ARG A 364 -50.05 79.43 94.79
C ARG A 364 -50.85 78.77 95.92
N ARG A 365 -51.01 79.44 97.08
CA ARG A 365 -51.85 78.94 98.18
C ARG A 365 -53.31 78.83 97.75
N LEU A 366 -53.82 79.82 97.01
CA LEU A 366 -55.20 79.83 96.49
C LEU A 366 -55.45 78.69 95.50
N ILE A 367 -54.52 78.46 94.56
CA ILE A 367 -54.61 77.37 93.57
C ILE A 367 -54.57 76.02 94.26
N ARG A 368 -53.68 75.83 95.25
CA ARG A 368 -53.73 74.63 96.10
C ARG A 368 -55.10 74.49 96.77
N MET A 369 -55.56 75.48 97.55
CA MET A 369 -56.87 75.38 98.23
C MET A 369 -58.06 75.09 97.29
N LYS A 370 -58.07 75.62 96.06
CA LYS A 370 -59.16 75.39 95.12
C LYS A 370 -59.08 74.05 94.38
N PHE A 371 -57.88 73.57 94.06
CA PHE A 371 -57.70 72.39 93.22
C PHE A 371 -57.22 71.15 93.99
N SER A 372 -56.78 71.29 95.25
CA SER A 372 -56.39 70.17 96.12
C SER A 372 -57.56 69.56 96.91
N VAL A 373 -58.81 69.84 96.52
CA VAL A 373 -60.03 69.29 97.15
C VAL A 373 -60.53 68.01 96.44
N LEU A 374 -59.79 67.52 95.44
CA LEU A 374 -60.06 66.25 94.78
C LEU A 374 -58.77 65.42 94.72
N SER A 375 -58.36 64.91 95.88
CA SER A 375 -57.51 63.72 95.99
C SER A 375 -58.17 62.75 96.94
#